data_AF-A0A7J6KHK5-F1
#
_entry.id   AF-A0A7J6KHK5-F1
#
_cell.length_a   1.000
_cell.length_b   1.000
_cell.length_c   1.000
_cell.angle_alpha   90.00
_cell.angle_beta   90.00
_cell.angle_gamma   90.00
#
_symmetry.space_group_name_H-M   'P 1'
#
loop_
_entity.id
_entity.type
_entity.pdbx_description
1 polymer ?
#
loop_
_entity_poly.entity_id
_entity_poly.type
_entity_poly.pdbx_seq_one_letter_code
_entity_poly.pdbx_strand_id
1 'polypeptide(L)'
;MSVQSSSSSSTLRLVEPAIQNYAWGKMGSTSKVALLAKEGDHTGSFKIDESKPYAELWMGDHPNGVCHMAEGGETIHAWLATTEGKEFLGSVKQLPYLFKVLSIRLALSIQSHPDK
;
A
#
# COMPACT_ATOMS: atom_id res chain seq x y z
N MET A 1 -38.51 12.08 15.75
CA MET A 1 -38.13 11.28 14.58
C MET A 1 -36.67 11.55 14.30
N SER A 2 -35.78 10.61 14.62
CA SER A 2 -34.35 10.76 14.38
C SER A 2 -34.08 10.37 12.93
N VAL A 3 -33.57 11.31 12.13
CA VAL A 3 -33.17 11.06 10.75
C VAL A 3 -31.88 10.25 10.81
N GLN A 4 -31.97 8.96 10.47
CA GLN A 4 -30.77 8.17 10.20
C GLN A 4 -30.08 8.75 8.96
N SER A 5 -28.96 9.41 9.19
CA SER A 5 -28.01 9.77 8.12
C SER A 5 -27.54 8.48 7.46
N SER A 6 -27.98 8.23 6.23
CA SER A 6 -27.42 7.18 5.39
C SER A 6 -26.05 7.67 4.95
N SER A 7 -24.97 7.06 5.47
CA SER A 7 -23.65 7.31 4.91
C SER A 7 -23.64 6.74 3.50
N SER A 8 -23.36 7.60 2.51
CA SER A 8 -23.11 7.10 1.16
C SER A 8 -21.83 6.28 1.21
N SER A 9 -21.90 4.95 1.06
CA SER A 9 -20.70 4.16 0.85
C SER A 9 -20.06 4.64 -0.46
N SER A 10 -18.88 5.27 -0.35
CA SER A 10 -18.08 5.61 -1.52
C SER A 10 -17.73 4.31 -2.26
N THR A 11 -17.72 4.31 -3.59
CA THR A 11 -17.29 3.12 -4.35
C THR A 11 -15.76 3.04 -4.45
N LEU A 12 -15.06 4.10 -4.07
CA LEU A 12 -13.60 4.22 -4.10
C LEU A 12 -13.06 4.40 -2.68
N ARG A 13 -11.97 3.72 -2.36
CA ARG A 13 -11.23 3.86 -1.10
C ARG A 13 -9.80 4.25 -1.39
N LEU A 14 -9.31 5.25 -0.65
CA LEU A 14 -7.90 5.61 -0.64
C LEU A 14 -7.16 4.71 0.35
N VAL A 15 -5.94 4.32 -0.01
CA VAL A 15 -5.10 3.46 0.81
C VAL A 15 -3.70 4.06 0.95
N GLU A 16 -3.11 3.84 2.11
CA GLU A 16 -1.71 4.15 2.38
C GLU A 16 -0.85 2.92 2.08
N PRO A 17 0.10 3.02 1.14
CA PRO A 17 0.95 1.90 0.77
C PRO A 17 2.04 1.65 1.82
N ALA A 18 2.54 0.41 1.88
CA ALA A 18 3.72 0.09 2.69
C ALA A 18 5.01 0.40 1.94
N ILE A 19 5.95 1.09 2.59
CA ILE A 19 7.25 1.46 2.01
C ILE A 19 8.35 0.57 2.57
N GLN A 20 9.12 -0.05 1.67
CA GLN A 20 10.28 -0.87 2.02
C GLN A 20 11.57 -0.12 1.72
N ASN A 21 12.42 0.01 2.73
CA ASN A 21 13.68 0.77 2.66
C ASN A 21 14.90 -0.14 2.50
N TYR A 22 14.84 -1.10 1.57
CA TYR A 22 15.96 -2.00 1.32
C TYR A 22 17.18 -1.26 0.74
N ALA A 23 18.38 -1.69 1.12
CA ALA A 23 19.64 -1.00 0.80
C ALA A 23 19.88 -0.81 -0.72
N TRP A 24 19.30 -1.67 -1.55
CA TRP A 24 19.42 -1.61 -3.01
C TRP A 24 18.56 -0.50 -3.66
N GLY A 25 17.66 0.14 -2.92
CA GLY A 25 16.80 1.20 -3.41
C GLY A 25 17.54 2.50 -3.74
N LYS A 26 16.92 3.36 -4.57
CA LYS A 26 17.38 4.74 -4.79
C LYS A 26 17.22 5.58 -3.52
N MET A 27 18.10 6.56 -3.34
CA MET A 27 18.17 7.39 -2.13
C MET A 27 17.21 8.57 -2.22
N GLY A 28 16.51 8.86 -1.13
CA GLY A 28 15.76 10.10 -0.98
C GLY A 28 14.82 10.41 -2.15
N SER A 29 14.78 11.68 -2.53
CA SER A 29 13.96 12.23 -3.60
C SER A 29 14.34 11.75 -5.01
N THR A 30 15.50 11.09 -5.18
CA THR A 30 15.85 10.43 -6.45
C THR A 30 15.04 9.16 -6.69
N SER A 31 14.35 8.66 -5.67
CA SER A 31 13.52 7.47 -5.75
C SER A 31 12.09 7.79 -6.15
N LYS A 32 11.58 7.13 -7.19
CA LYS A 32 10.15 7.25 -7.56
C LYS A 32 9.24 6.72 -6.45
N VAL A 33 9.69 5.73 -5.67
CA VAL A 33 8.98 5.24 -4.47
C VAL A 33 8.83 6.36 -3.44
N ALA A 34 9.90 7.12 -3.15
CA ALA A 34 9.84 8.22 -2.19
C ALA A 34 8.92 9.35 -2.66
N LEU A 35 8.99 9.70 -3.96
CA LEU A 35 8.14 10.73 -4.56
C LEU A 35 6.68 10.32 -4.54
N LEU A 36 6.35 9.09 -4.94
CA LEU A 36 4.97 8.58 -4.89
C LEU A 36 4.43 8.49 -3.46
N ALA A 37 5.25 8.06 -2.50
CA ALA A 37 4.86 8.04 -1.09
C ALA A 37 4.54 9.45 -0.57
N LYS A 38 5.32 10.46 -0.98
CA LYS A 38 5.07 11.86 -0.62
C LYS A 38 3.85 12.44 -1.33
N GLU A 39 3.69 12.19 -2.62
CA GLU A 39 2.55 12.68 -3.42
C GLU A 39 1.22 12.04 -2.99
N GLY A 40 1.26 10.77 -2.60
CA GLY A 40 0.10 10.01 -2.13
C GLY A 40 -0.21 10.15 -0.65
N ASP A 41 0.63 10.85 0.12
CA ASP A 41 0.39 11.08 1.54
C ASP A 41 -0.74 12.10 1.75
N HIS A 42 -1.90 11.57 2.12
CA HIS A 42 -3.09 12.36 2.37
C HIS A 42 -3.02 13.16 3.69
N THR A 43 -2.11 12.81 4.61
CA THR A 43 -1.94 13.48 5.90
C THR A 43 -1.03 14.71 5.83
N GLY A 44 -0.18 14.78 4.79
CA GLY A 44 0.88 15.77 4.63
C GLY A 44 2.03 15.65 5.64
N SER A 45 2.11 14.54 6.38
CA SER A 45 3.12 14.29 7.41
C SER A 45 4.38 13.60 6.89
N PHE A 46 4.30 12.92 5.74
CA PHE A 46 5.39 12.17 5.15
C PHE A 46 6.50 13.10 4.64
N LYS A 47 7.69 12.92 5.21
CA LYS A 47 8.90 13.62 4.82
C LYS A 47 9.87 12.62 4.21
N ILE A 48 10.36 12.95 3.02
CA ILE A 48 11.43 12.19 2.38
C ILE A 48 12.71 12.44 3.18
N ASP A 49 13.32 11.37 3.66
CA ASP A 49 14.66 11.37 4.23
C ASP A 49 15.68 11.16 3.10
N GLU A 50 16.43 12.20 2.77
CA GLU A 50 17.40 12.17 1.68
C GLU A 50 18.55 11.18 1.92
N SER A 51 18.77 10.75 3.17
CA SER A 51 19.79 9.77 3.55
C SER A 51 19.29 8.32 3.54
N LYS A 52 18.01 8.08 3.26
CA LYS A 52 17.39 6.75 3.31
C LYS A 52 17.18 6.16 1.90
N PRO A 53 17.41 4.85 1.70
CA PRO A 53 17.00 4.19 0.46
C PRO A 53 15.49 3.92 0.48
N TYR A 54 14.83 4.11 -0.66
CA TYR A 54 13.42 3.82 -0.88
C TYR A 54 13.30 2.84 -2.04
N ALA A 55 13.09 1.57 -1.72
CA ALA A 55 13.28 0.46 -2.66
C ALA A 55 11.96 -0.02 -3.28
N GLU A 56 10.96 -0.30 -2.43
CA GLU A 56 9.65 -0.78 -2.87
C GLU A 56 8.51 0.01 -2.22
N LEU A 57 7.44 0.23 -2.97
CA LEU A 57 6.13 0.67 -2.48
C LEU A 57 5.15 -0.47 -2.76
N TRP A 58 4.48 -0.97 -1.74
CA TRP A 58 3.57 -2.12 -1.82
C TRP A 58 2.13 -1.66 -1.66
N MET A 59 1.23 -2.25 -2.45
CA MET A 59 -0.20 -2.06 -2.35
C MET A 59 -0.89 -3.43 -2.38
N GLY A 60 -1.52 -3.79 -1.26
CA GLY A 60 -2.24 -5.05 -1.09
C GLY A 60 -2.47 -5.39 0.38
N ASP A 61 -2.88 -6.62 0.64
CA ASP A 61 -3.17 -7.17 1.98
C ASP A 61 -2.06 -8.11 2.49
N HIS A 62 -0.85 -7.98 1.94
CA HIS A 62 0.27 -8.85 2.27
C HIS A 62 0.81 -8.56 3.69
N PRO A 63 1.01 -9.58 4.56
CA PRO A 63 1.35 -9.39 5.98
C PRO A 63 2.71 -8.69 6.22
N ASN A 64 3.69 -8.88 5.32
CA ASN A 64 5.01 -8.24 5.44
C ASN A 64 5.07 -6.79 4.92
N GLY A 65 3.98 -6.29 4.32
CA GLY A 65 3.89 -4.92 3.81
C GLY A 65 2.49 -4.40 4.06
N VAL A 66 2.18 -4.19 5.33
CA VAL A 66 0.84 -3.85 5.80
C VAL A 66 0.46 -2.47 5.30
N CYS A 67 -0.49 -2.43 4.37
CA CYS A 67 -1.11 -1.21 3.89
C CYS A 67 -2.31 -0.85 4.76
N HIS A 68 -2.69 0.43 4.81
CA HIS A 68 -3.78 0.93 5.64
C HIS A 68 -4.84 1.65 4.81
N MET A 69 -6.06 1.71 5.31
CA MET A 69 -7.10 2.58 4.78
C MET A 69 -6.76 4.02 5.16
N ALA A 70 -6.80 4.95 4.21
CA ALA A 70 -6.51 6.36 4.50
C ALA A 70 -7.55 6.95 5.49
N GLU A 71 -8.80 6.55 5.33
CA GLU A 71 -9.85 6.83 6.31
C GLU A 71 -9.88 5.71 7.36
N GLY A 72 -9.97 6.07 8.64
CA GLY A 72 -10.05 5.11 9.77
C GLY A 72 -8.70 4.53 10.22
N GLY A 73 -7.74 4.37 9.30
CA GLY A 73 -6.38 3.92 9.61
C GLY A 73 -6.25 2.43 9.88
N GLU A 74 -7.32 1.64 9.76
CA GLU A 74 -7.24 0.20 9.86
C GLU A 74 -6.43 -0.41 8.72
N THR A 75 -5.87 -1.60 8.93
CA THR A 75 -5.16 -2.31 7.85
C THR A 75 -6.12 -2.71 6.74
N ILE A 76 -5.64 -2.75 5.49
CA ILE A 76 -6.43 -3.29 4.37
C ILE A 76 -6.91 -4.71 4.70
N HIS A 77 -6.07 -5.54 5.32
CA HIS A 77 -6.45 -6.89 5.75
C HIS A 77 -7.65 -6.91 6.71
N ALA A 78 -7.66 -6.03 7.72
CA ALA A 78 -8.76 -5.90 8.65
C ALA A 78 -10.04 -5.38 7.97
N TRP A 79 -9.91 -4.40 7.08
CA TRP A 79 -11.04 -3.87 6.32
C TRP A 79 -11.67 -4.93 5.40
N LEU A 80 -10.86 -5.72 4.69
CA LEU A 80 -11.33 -6.80 3.82
C LEU A 80 -12.05 -7.92 4.60
N ALA A 81 -11.86 -8.03 5.91
CA ALA A 81 -12.57 -8.99 6.76
C ALA A 81 -14.00 -8.53 7.15
N THR A 82 -14.35 -7.26 6.93
CA THR A 82 -15.70 -6.71 7.17
C THR A 82 -16.71 -7.23 6.14
N THR A 83 -18.01 -6.97 6.36
CA THR A 83 -19.06 -7.33 5.39
C THR A 83 -18.85 -6.62 4.05
N GLU A 84 -18.57 -5.32 4.09
CA GLU A 84 -18.31 -4.51 2.89
C GLU A 84 -17.03 -4.95 2.18
N GLY A 85 -15.95 -5.21 2.93
CA GLY A 85 -14.69 -5.69 2.37
C GLY A 85 -14.80 -7.07 1.70
N LYS A 86 -15.60 -7.97 2.27
CA LYS A 86 -15.91 -9.27 1.65
C LYS A 86 -16.73 -9.12 0.38
N GLU A 87 -17.70 -8.21 0.35
CA GLU A 87 -18.45 -7.88 -0.86
C GLU A 87 -17.52 -7.32 -1.95
N PHE A 88 -16.57 -6.45 -1.58
CA PHE A 88 -15.55 -5.92 -2.49
C PHE A 88 -14.66 -7.02 -3.10
N LEU A 89 -14.25 -8.02 -2.31
CA LEU A 89 -13.47 -9.16 -2.80
C LEU A 89 -14.28 -10.13 -3.67
N GLY A 90 -15.60 -10.15 -3.51
CA GLY A 90 -16.45 -11.16 -4.14
C GLY A 90 -16.12 -12.57 -3.63
N SER A 91 -15.70 -13.47 -4.53
CA SER A 91 -15.51 -14.89 -4.20
C SER A 91 -14.13 -15.24 -3.61
N VAL A 92 -13.16 -14.31 -3.62
CA VAL A 92 -11.80 -14.58 -3.10
C VAL A 92 -11.68 -14.19 -1.63
N LYS A 93 -10.78 -14.86 -0.90
CA LYS A 93 -10.56 -14.61 0.53
C LYS A 93 -9.53 -13.50 0.83
N GLN A 94 -8.70 -13.17 -0.15
CA GLN A 94 -7.62 -12.20 -0.09
C GLN A 94 -7.34 -11.69 -1.51
N LEU A 95 -6.58 -10.61 -1.65
CA LEU A 95 -6.17 -10.14 -2.97
C LEU A 95 -5.26 -11.20 -3.64
N PRO A 96 -5.56 -11.61 -4.88
CA PRO A 96 -4.79 -12.64 -5.57
C PRO A 96 -3.45 -12.13 -6.13
N TYR A 97 -3.09 -10.88 -5.83
CA TYR A 97 -1.87 -10.23 -6.28
C TYR A 97 -1.38 -9.24 -5.22
N LEU A 98 -0.09 -8.91 -5.31
CA LEU A 98 0.54 -7.81 -4.60
C LEU A 98 1.09 -6.85 -5.64
N PHE A 99 0.59 -5.61 -5.67
CA PHE A 99 1.09 -4.60 -6.59
C PHE A 99 2.27 -3.86 -5.97
N LYS A 100 3.31 -3.59 -6.78
CA LYS A 100 4.52 -2.92 -6.32
C LYS A 100 5.04 -1.89 -7.30
N VAL A 101 5.63 -0.82 -6.77
CA VAL A 101 6.55 0.05 -7.51
C VAL A 101 7.95 -0.19 -6.97
N LEU A 102 8.92 -0.45 -7.85
CA LEU A 102 10.33 -0.63 -7.49
C LEU A 102 11.16 0.57 -7.98
N SER A 103 12.10 1.01 -7.15
CA SER A 103 13.00 2.11 -7.46
C SER A 103 14.45 1.68 -7.20
N ILE A 104 15.06 1.11 -8.24
CA ILE A 104 16.28 0.31 -8.16
C ILE A 104 17.53 1.19 -8.35
N ARG A 105 18.51 1.06 -7.45
CA ARG A 105 19.84 1.69 -7.52
C ARG A 105 20.95 0.65 -7.68
N LEU A 106 20.88 -0.45 -6.94
CA LEU A 106 21.84 -1.56 -7.00
C LEU A 106 21.21 -2.75 -7.71
N ALA A 107 22.05 -3.54 -8.40
CA ALA A 107 21.60 -4.77 -9.04
C ALA A 107 20.98 -5.74 -8.02
N LEU A 108 19.87 -6.35 -8.39
CA LEU A 108 19.24 -7.41 -7.61
C LEU A 108 19.83 -8.77 -7.98
N SER A 109 19.66 -9.76 -7.12
CA SER A 109 20.06 -11.13 -7.40
C SER A 109 19.38 -11.66 -8.67
N ILE A 110 20.07 -12.51 -9.42
CA ILE A 110 19.42 -13.35 -10.43
C ILE A 110 18.45 -14.29 -9.71
N GLN A 111 17.21 -14.31 -10.16
CA GLN A 111 16.12 -15.04 -9.51
C GLN A 111 15.36 -15.87 -10.54
N SER A 112 14.90 -17.04 -10.10
CA SER A 112 13.94 -17.88 -10.80
C SER A 112 12.85 -18.28 -9.82
N HIS A 113 11.61 -18.33 -10.27
CA HIS A 113 10.50 -18.83 -9.47
C HIS A 113 10.14 -20.24 -9.96
N PRO A 114 9.90 -21.20 -9.05
CA PRO A 114 9.41 -22.51 -9.43
C PRO A 114 8.00 -22.43 -10.03
N ASP A 115 7.64 -23.42 -10.83
CA ASP A 115 6.24 -23.65 -11.23
C ASP A 115 5.45 -24.32 -10.09
N LYS A 116 4.18 -24.62 -10.36
CA LYS A 116 3.28 -25.28 -9.41
C LYS A 116 3.55 -26.77 -9.31
#